data_AF-A0A5M6CFE5-F1
#
_entry.id   AF-A0A5M6CFE5-F1
#
_cell.length_a   1.000
_cell.length_b   1.000
_cell.length_c   1.000
_cell.angle_alpha   90.00
_cell.angle_beta   90.00
_cell.angle_gamma   90.00
#
_symmetry.space_group_name_H-M   'P 1'
#
loop_
_entity.id
_entity.type
_entity.pdbx_description
1 polymer ?
#
loop_
_entity_poly.entity_id
_entity_poly.type
_entity_poly.pdbx_seq_one_letter_code
_entity_poly.pdbx_strand_id
1 'polypeptide(L)'
;MLNSKFSYSLLFFLLLLAHVAAGVYFNGYSPWWILWCILAYITLLVLASIKIQWNFYFKSLNLLPILKITFEKGQLQLVQNQKQIALTFDDGPAEQTEAVLDILKKENIKATFFLIGKNIQGRETLVQRMFDEGHSIGNHSFNHGFNFDWQSASRMTDELVQTNEAIENITKQEVKLFRPPYGVTNPNLAKAVTNTGLKSIGWSLRSMDTIAKSESELLEKILKQVKARDIILLHDRCAVTAAILPDLIKELKKRNYSFASL
;
A
#
# COMPACT_ATOMS: atom_id res chain seq x y z
N MET A 1 17.63 17.39 -1.31
CA MET A 1 16.17 17.62 -1.50
C MET A 1 15.62 18.25 -0.24
N LEU A 2 15.27 19.54 -0.29
CA LEU A 2 14.66 20.25 0.84
C LEU A 2 13.42 19.48 1.35
N ASN A 3 13.39 19.21 2.65
CA ASN A 3 12.27 18.57 3.36
C ASN A 3 10.98 19.35 3.11
N SER A 4 10.12 18.87 2.19
CA SER A 4 8.80 19.45 1.92
C SER A 4 7.83 19.32 3.10
N LYS A 5 8.22 18.61 4.17
CA LYS A 5 7.39 18.36 5.36
C LYS A 5 7.03 19.63 6.13
N PHE A 6 7.75 20.74 5.91
CA PHE A 6 7.45 22.04 6.53
C PHE A 6 6.55 22.96 5.69
N SER A 7 6.19 22.62 4.45
CA SER A 7 5.60 23.61 3.54
C SER A 7 4.09 23.79 3.72
N TYR A 8 3.31 22.73 3.94
CA TYR A 8 1.84 22.83 3.98
C TYR A 8 1.30 23.43 5.28
N SER A 9 1.80 22.98 6.43
CA SER A 9 1.39 23.52 7.73
C SER A 9 1.83 24.97 7.90
N LEU A 10 3.07 25.29 7.50
CA LEU A 10 3.57 26.66 7.52
C LEU A 10 2.77 27.57 6.59
N LEU A 11 2.47 27.11 5.36
CA LEU A 11 1.63 27.85 4.42
C LEU A 11 0.23 28.08 4.98
N PHE A 12 -0.39 27.06 5.60
CA PHE A 12 -1.69 27.21 6.26
C PHE A 12 -1.63 28.27 7.36
N PHE A 13 -0.62 28.24 8.23
CA PHE A 13 -0.46 29.25 9.30
C PHE A 13 -0.22 30.66 8.74
N LEU A 14 0.58 30.80 7.68
CA LEU A 14 0.79 32.08 7.02
C LEU A 14 -0.48 32.62 6.38
N LEU A 15 -1.26 31.77 5.71
CA LEU A 15 -2.56 32.13 5.14
C LEU A 15 -3.58 32.50 6.23
N LEU A 16 -3.60 31.76 7.34
CA LEU A 16 -4.45 32.04 8.48
C LEU A 16 -4.08 33.40 9.11
N LEU A 17 -2.79 33.67 9.31
CA LEU A 17 -2.30 34.96 9.81
C LEU A 17 -2.66 36.12 8.88
N ALA A 18 -2.46 35.96 7.57
CA ALA A 18 -2.85 36.97 6.58
C ALA A 18 -4.36 37.22 6.58
N HIS A 19 -5.17 36.16 6.72
CA HIS A 19 -6.63 36.26 6.78
C HIS A 19 -7.12 36.97 8.04
N VAL A 20 -6.51 36.67 9.21
CA VAL A 20 -6.77 37.39 10.47
C VAL A 20 -6.39 38.87 10.32
N ALA A 21 -5.20 39.17 9.79
CA ALA A 21 -4.72 40.55 9.61
C ALA A 21 -5.63 41.36 8.67
N ALA A 22 -6.05 40.77 7.55
CA ALA A 22 -7.03 41.40 6.65
C ALA A 22 -8.37 41.64 7.36
N GLY A 23 -8.85 40.66 8.12
CA GLY A 23 -10.08 40.76 8.90
C GLY A 23 -10.08 41.92 9.90
N VAL A 24 -8.98 42.09 10.63
CA VAL A 24 -8.78 43.22 11.55
C VAL A 24 -8.71 44.54 10.77
N TYR A 25 -8.00 44.58 9.65
CA TYR A 25 -7.84 45.79 8.83
C TYR A 25 -9.17 46.28 8.23
N PHE A 26 -10.04 45.36 7.79
CA PHE A 26 -11.33 45.70 7.18
C PHE A 26 -12.51 45.83 8.18
N ASN A 27 -12.24 45.81 9.49
CA ASN A 27 -13.18 46.12 10.58
C ASN A 27 -14.52 45.33 10.57
N GLY A 28 -14.48 44.07 10.13
CA GLY A 28 -15.66 43.19 9.98
C GLY A 28 -15.40 41.73 10.35
N TYR A 29 -14.47 41.48 11.27
CA TYR A 29 -13.98 40.13 11.55
C TYR A 29 -14.92 39.31 12.44
N SER A 30 -15.40 38.20 11.91
CA SER A 30 -16.15 37.20 12.66
C SER A 30 -15.23 36.04 13.07
N PRO A 31 -15.16 35.67 14.37
CA PRO A 31 -14.40 34.51 14.83
C PRO A 31 -14.76 33.19 14.14
N TRP A 32 -15.95 33.11 13.55
CA TRP A 32 -16.40 31.95 12.76
C TRP A 32 -15.50 31.65 11.56
N TRP A 33 -14.81 32.65 10.98
CA TRP A 33 -13.86 32.41 9.89
C TRP A 33 -12.64 31.61 10.32
N ILE A 34 -12.10 31.88 11.52
CA ILE A 34 -11.00 31.08 12.10
C ILE A 34 -11.44 29.62 12.25
N LEU A 35 -12.65 29.42 12.79
CA LEU A 35 -13.20 28.08 12.97
C LEU A 35 -13.29 27.34 11.63
N TRP A 36 -13.79 27.99 10.58
CA TRP A 36 -13.85 27.39 9.24
C TRP A 36 -12.47 27.03 8.68
N CYS A 37 -11.46 27.90 8.86
CA CYS A 37 -10.09 27.58 8.45
C CYS A 37 -9.53 26.36 9.21
N ILE A 38 -9.75 26.29 10.53
CA ILE A 38 -9.31 25.15 11.36
C ILE A 38 -10.03 23.86 10.90
N LEU A 39 -11.35 23.90 10.71
CA LEU A 39 -12.12 22.74 10.25
C LEU A 39 -11.66 22.28 8.86
N ALA A 40 -11.41 23.21 7.94
CA ALA A 40 -10.89 22.91 6.61
C ALA A 40 -9.50 22.23 6.71
N TYR A 41 -8.62 22.72 7.58
CA TYR A 41 -7.30 22.13 7.79
C TYR A 41 -7.36 20.75 8.44
N ILE A 42 -8.18 20.56 9.47
CA ILE A 42 -8.40 19.24 10.08
C ILE A 42 -8.95 18.26 9.04
N THR A 43 -9.93 18.69 8.24
CA THR A 43 -10.48 17.88 7.14
C THR A 43 -9.40 17.49 6.14
N LEU A 44 -8.54 18.43 5.74
CA LEU A 44 -7.39 18.16 4.87
C LEU A 44 -6.47 17.12 5.48
N LEU A 45 -6.12 17.23 6.77
CA LEU A 45 -5.24 16.29 7.45
C LEU A 45 -5.86 14.88 7.54
N VAL A 46 -7.17 14.78 7.83
CA VAL A 46 -7.89 13.51 7.85
C VAL A 46 -7.87 12.87 6.45
N LEU A 47 -8.21 13.64 5.42
CA LEU A 47 -8.18 13.16 4.02
C LEU A 47 -6.77 12.75 3.61
N ALA A 48 -5.76 13.53 3.96
CA ALA A 48 -4.35 13.22 3.72
C ALA A 48 -3.93 11.91 4.38
N SER A 49 -4.45 11.62 5.57
CA SER A 49 -4.13 10.38 6.28
C SER A 49 -4.77 9.15 5.64
N ILE A 50 -6.01 9.25 5.16
CA ILE A 50 -6.76 8.09 4.61
C ILE A 50 -6.61 7.92 3.09
N LYS A 51 -6.02 8.89 2.39
CA LYS A 51 -5.77 8.85 0.93
C LYS A 51 -4.28 8.69 0.66
N ILE A 52 -3.77 7.47 0.84
CA ILE A 52 -2.37 7.12 0.54
C ILE A 52 -1.91 7.50 -0.88
N GLN A 53 -2.84 7.61 -1.84
CA GLN A 53 -2.59 8.05 -3.22
C GLN A 53 -2.12 9.51 -3.30
N TRP A 54 -2.43 10.35 -2.31
CA TRP A 54 -2.03 11.75 -2.28
C TRP A 54 -0.56 11.93 -1.93
N ASN A 55 0.11 10.90 -1.40
CA ASN A 55 1.52 10.95 -1.00
C ASN A 55 1.84 12.12 -0.05
N PHE A 56 0.87 12.51 0.79
CA PHE A 56 0.94 13.74 1.57
C PHE A 56 2.06 13.69 2.62
N TYR A 57 2.13 12.61 3.41
CA TYR A 57 3.14 12.47 4.47
C TYR A 57 4.46 11.84 3.97
N PHE A 58 4.37 10.93 2.99
CA PHE A 58 5.48 10.28 2.31
C PHE A 58 5.01 9.64 1.00
N LYS A 59 5.97 9.34 0.11
CA LYS A 59 5.67 8.71 -1.18
C LYS A 59 5.34 7.23 -1.00
N SER A 60 4.24 6.81 -1.62
CA SER A 60 3.82 5.43 -1.77
C SER A 60 3.63 5.10 -3.25
N LEU A 61 4.10 3.93 -3.69
CA LEU A 61 3.84 3.46 -5.05
C LEU A 61 2.39 2.97 -5.13
N ASN A 62 1.54 3.70 -5.85
CA ASN A 62 0.12 3.37 -6.00
C ASN A 62 -0.22 2.79 -7.37
N LEU A 63 0.65 3.00 -8.36
CA LEU A 63 0.55 2.49 -9.73
C LEU A 63 1.93 1.98 -10.14
N LEU A 64 1.98 0.95 -10.98
CA LEU A 64 3.24 0.55 -11.62
C LEU A 64 3.83 1.70 -12.45
N PRO A 65 5.16 1.80 -12.56
CA PRO A 65 5.80 2.81 -13.40
C PRO A 65 5.45 2.59 -14.88
N ILE A 66 5.34 3.69 -15.65
CA ILE A 66 5.03 3.65 -17.10
C ILE A 66 6.15 2.96 -17.86
N LEU A 67 7.39 3.29 -17.50
CA LEU A 67 8.60 2.77 -18.10
C LEU A 67 9.35 1.97 -17.04
N LYS A 68 9.70 0.74 -17.39
CA LYS A 68 10.65 -0.06 -16.63
C LYS A 68 11.94 -0.12 -17.42
N ILE A 69 13.02 0.33 -16.79
CA ILE A 69 14.36 0.16 -17.34
C ILE A 69 14.84 -1.21 -16.87
N THR A 70 15.07 -2.11 -17.80
CA THR A 70 15.69 -3.41 -17.52
C THR A 70 17.08 -3.44 -18.14
N PHE A 71 17.98 -4.18 -17.49
CA PHE A 71 19.30 -4.46 -18.03
C PHE A 71 19.36 -5.95 -18.36
N GLU A 72 19.15 -6.28 -19.62
CA GLU A 72 19.18 -7.67 -20.08
C GLU A 72 20.28 -7.83 -21.12
N LYS A 73 21.11 -8.86 -20.94
CA LYS A 73 22.21 -9.22 -21.88
C LYS A 73 23.16 -8.05 -22.19
N GLY A 74 23.45 -7.21 -21.19
CA GLY A 74 24.38 -6.08 -21.36
C GLY A 74 23.76 -4.83 -22.01
N GLN A 75 22.45 -4.79 -22.22
CA GLN A 75 21.77 -3.65 -22.85
C GLN A 75 20.66 -3.07 -21.95
N LEU A 76 20.55 -1.74 -21.96
CA LEU A 76 19.42 -1.00 -21.40
C LEU A 76 18.20 -1.17 -22.31
N GLN A 77 17.16 -1.81 -21.81
CA GLN A 77 15.86 -1.89 -22.48
C GLN A 77 14.84 -1.02 -21.76
N LEU A 78 14.12 -0.21 -22.52
CA LEU A 78 12.95 0.54 -22.06
C LEU A 78 11.71 -0.27 -22.39
N VAL A 79 11.12 -0.91 -21.37
CA VAL A 79 9.87 -1.66 -21.53
C VAL A 79 8.71 -0.76 -21.11
N GLN A 80 7.75 -0.56 -22.02
CA GLN A 80 6.55 0.22 -21.74
C GLN A 80 5.46 -0.68 -21.14
N ASN A 81 5.06 -0.38 -19.90
CA ASN A 81 4.08 -1.16 -19.14
C ASN A 81 2.62 -0.82 -19.54
N GLN A 82 2.27 -0.87 -20.83
CA GLN A 82 0.96 -0.40 -21.29
C GLN A 82 -0.22 -1.26 -20.82
N LYS A 83 -0.01 -2.54 -20.46
CA LYS A 83 -1.04 -3.43 -19.88
C LYS A 83 -0.49 -4.35 -18.80
N GLN A 84 0.47 -3.89 -18.00
CA GLN A 84 0.94 -4.67 -16.86
C GLN A 84 0.13 -4.30 -15.61
N ILE A 85 -0.14 -5.26 -14.73
CA ILE A 85 -0.75 -5.06 -13.40
C ILE A 85 0.03 -5.83 -12.35
N ALA A 86 -0.15 -5.49 -11.08
CA ALA A 86 0.37 -6.26 -9.94
C ALA A 86 -0.78 -6.76 -9.07
N LEU A 87 -0.81 -8.08 -8.85
CA LEU A 87 -1.65 -8.68 -7.81
C LEU A 87 -0.89 -8.58 -6.49
N THR A 88 -1.54 -8.03 -5.47
CA THR A 88 -0.95 -7.89 -4.14
C THR A 88 -1.90 -8.44 -3.08
N PHE A 89 -1.35 -9.17 -2.10
CA PHE A 89 -2.11 -9.84 -1.05
C PHE A 89 -1.64 -9.36 0.32
N ASP A 90 -2.57 -8.84 1.12
CA ASP A 90 -2.31 -8.40 2.49
C ASP A 90 -2.82 -9.43 3.51
N ASP A 91 -2.32 -9.30 4.74
CA ASP A 91 -2.68 -10.02 5.97
C ASP A 91 -2.09 -11.44 6.15
N GLY A 92 -1.45 -11.98 5.13
CA GLY A 92 -0.82 -13.30 5.17
C GLY A 92 0.40 -13.42 6.09
N PRO A 93 0.96 -14.64 6.24
CA PRO A 93 0.40 -15.90 5.78
C PRO A 93 -0.85 -16.29 6.57
N ALA A 94 -1.86 -16.82 5.90
CA ALA A 94 -3.19 -17.15 6.42
C ALA A 94 -3.69 -18.49 5.87
N GLU A 95 -4.91 -18.88 6.24
CA GLU A 95 -5.51 -20.16 5.86
C GLU A 95 -5.61 -20.36 4.34
N GLN A 96 -5.85 -19.28 3.57
CA GLN A 96 -6.04 -19.37 2.12
C GLN A 96 -4.75 -19.12 1.33
N THR A 97 -3.64 -18.79 2.00
CA THR A 97 -2.36 -18.50 1.36
C THR A 97 -1.85 -19.66 0.53
N GLU A 98 -1.97 -20.90 1.02
CA GLU A 98 -1.53 -22.09 0.28
C GLU A 98 -2.30 -22.26 -1.04
N ALA A 99 -3.63 -22.13 -1.00
CA ALA A 99 -4.48 -22.20 -2.19
C ALA A 99 -4.15 -21.07 -3.18
N VAL A 100 -3.90 -19.85 -2.70
CA VAL A 100 -3.47 -18.73 -3.55
C VAL A 100 -2.14 -19.05 -4.24
N LEU A 101 -1.15 -19.58 -3.52
CA LEU A 101 0.14 -19.96 -4.09
C LEU A 101 0.00 -21.06 -5.16
N ASP A 102 -0.83 -22.08 -4.91
CA ASP A 102 -1.10 -23.14 -5.88
C ASP A 102 -1.68 -22.59 -7.20
N ILE A 103 -2.64 -21.66 -7.09
CA ILE A 103 -3.26 -21.01 -8.26
C ILE A 103 -2.23 -20.17 -9.02
N LEU A 104 -1.45 -19.34 -8.31
CA LEU A 104 -0.41 -18.51 -8.94
C LEU A 104 0.65 -19.34 -9.64
N LYS A 105 1.09 -20.45 -9.04
CA LYS A 105 2.03 -21.39 -9.62
C LYS A 105 1.47 -22.05 -10.88
N LYS A 106 0.24 -22.56 -10.82
CA LYS A 106 -0.46 -23.16 -11.97
C LYS A 106 -0.58 -22.19 -13.14
N GLU A 107 -0.84 -20.92 -12.84
CA GLU A 107 -0.99 -19.86 -13.85
C GLU A 107 0.34 -19.23 -14.29
N ASN A 108 1.47 -19.66 -13.70
CA ASN A 108 2.82 -19.12 -13.87
C ASN A 108 2.88 -17.59 -13.67
N ILE A 109 2.25 -17.09 -12.60
CA ILE A 109 2.19 -15.68 -12.25
C ILE A 109 2.96 -15.42 -10.97
N LYS A 110 3.67 -14.28 -10.92
CA LYS A 110 4.27 -13.77 -9.68
C LYS A 110 3.42 -12.63 -9.12
N ALA A 111 3.24 -12.62 -7.80
CA ALA A 111 2.50 -11.62 -7.05
C ALA A 111 3.39 -10.99 -5.96
N THR A 112 2.83 -10.07 -5.18
CA THR A 112 3.49 -9.51 -3.98
C THR A 112 2.65 -9.79 -2.74
N PHE A 113 3.26 -10.29 -1.67
CA PHE A 113 2.59 -10.59 -0.40
C PHE A 113 3.09 -9.64 0.69
N PHE A 114 2.19 -8.92 1.36
CA PHE A 114 2.49 -8.07 2.51
C PHE A 114 2.10 -8.80 3.78
N LEU A 115 3.11 -9.28 4.51
CA LEU A 115 2.92 -10.20 5.61
C LEU A 115 2.80 -9.46 6.95
N ILE A 116 1.87 -9.91 7.77
CA ILE A 116 1.81 -9.50 9.18
C ILE A 116 2.80 -10.37 9.96
N GLY A 117 3.75 -9.73 10.65
CA GLY A 117 4.85 -10.44 11.32
C GLY A 117 4.39 -11.53 12.29
N LYS A 118 3.36 -11.27 13.11
CA LYS A 118 2.83 -12.28 14.05
C LYS A 118 2.24 -13.53 13.37
N ASN A 119 1.81 -13.41 12.10
CA ASN A 119 1.19 -14.51 11.37
C ASN A 119 2.22 -15.47 10.75
N ILE A 120 3.51 -15.11 10.79
CA ILE A 120 4.61 -15.92 10.25
C ILE A 120 4.88 -17.14 11.14
N GLN A 121 4.75 -16.98 12.46
CA GLN A 121 5.04 -18.05 13.42
C GLN A 121 4.16 -19.29 13.15
N GLY A 122 4.79 -20.44 12.92
CA GLY A 122 4.12 -21.69 12.57
C GLY A 122 3.67 -21.80 11.10
N ARG A 123 4.00 -20.81 10.26
CA ARG A 123 3.72 -20.77 8.81
C ARG A 123 4.97 -20.42 8.00
N GLU A 124 6.15 -20.67 8.55
CA GLU A 124 7.44 -20.33 7.96
C GLU A 124 7.64 -21.01 6.60
N THR A 125 7.10 -22.22 6.43
CA THR A 125 7.12 -22.97 5.18
C THR A 125 6.38 -22.24 4.04
N LEU A 126 5.30 -21.52 4.34
CA LEU A 126 4.57 -20.72 3.35
C LEU A 126 5.39 -19.48 2.94
N VAL A 127 6.08 -18.84 3.89
CA VAL A 127 6.96 -17.71 3.60
C VAL A 127 8.15 -18.15 2.73
N GLN A 128 8.77 -19.29 3.07
CA GLN A 128 9.83 -19.86 2.24
C GLN A 128 9.31 -20.21 0.84
N ARG A 129 8.12 -20.81 0.75
CA ARG A 129 7.49 -21.13 -0.53
C ARG A 129 7.20 -19.88 -1.37
N MET A 130 6.72 -18.80 -0.79
CA MET A 130 6.54 -17.52 -1.50
C MET A 130 7.84 -17.06 -2.14
N PHE A 131 8.94 -17.16 -1.39
CA PHE A 131 10.26 -16.76 -1.86
C PHE A 131 10.78 -17.69 -2.98
N ASP A 132 10.73 -19.00 -2.76
CA ASP A 132 11.22 -20.01 -3.71
C ASP A 132 10.41 -19.99 -5.03
N GLU A 133 9.11 -19.69 -4.94
CA GLU A 133 8.24 -19.52 -6.10
C GLU A 133 8.39 -18.12 -6.75
N GLY A 134 9.31 -17.29 -6.28
CA GLY A 134 9.69 -16.02 -6.91
C GLY A 134 8.68 -14.88 -6.74
N HIS A 135 7.85 -14.93 -5.69
CA HIS A 135 7.00 -13.81 -5.32
C HIS A 135 7.79 -12.73 -4.56
N SER A 136 7.38 -11.47 -4.70
CA SER A 136 7.92 -10.40 -3.85
C SER A 136 7.27 -10.50 -2.47
N ILE A 137 8.04 -10.32 -1.40
CA ILE A 137 7.54 -10.34 -0.01
C ILE A 137 7.79 -8.96 0.60
N GLY A 138 6.77 -8.41 1.24
CA GLY A 138 6.78 -7.12 1.91
C GLY A 138 6.26 -7.21 3.34
N ASN A 139 6.48 -6.13 4.08
CA ASN A 139 6.10 -5.95 5.46
C ASN A 139 4.69 -5.34 5.59
N HIS A 140 3.87 -5.84 6.51
CA HIS A 140 2.55 -5.30 6.83
C HIS A 140 2.34 -5.02 8.33
N SER A 141 3.37 -4.51 9.00
CA SER A 141 3.48 -4.40 10.47
C SER A 141 3.53 -5.75 11.18
N PHE A 142 3.83 -5.73 12.49
CA PHE A 142 3.94 -6.96 13.25
C PHE A 142 2.60 -7.41 13.78
N ASN A 143 1.85 -6.49 14.40
CA ASN A 143 0.60 -6.83 15.05
C ASN A 143 -0.64 -6.56 14.21
N HIS A 144 -0.55 -5.60 13.28
CA HIS A 144 -1.71 -5.06 12.57
C HIS A 144 -2.85 -4.69 13.55
N GLY A 145 -2.48 -4.03 14.66
CA GLY A 145 -3.43 -3.66 15.71
C GLY A 145 -4.34 -2.52 15.27
N PHE A 146 -5.58 -2.50 15.77
CA PHE A 146 -6.55 -1.42 15.50
C PHE A 146 -6.03 -0.03 15.90
N ASN A 147 -5.05 0.03 16.80
CA ASN A 147 -4.43 1.24 17.29
C ASN A 147 -3.11 1.58 16.57
N PHE A 148 -2.71 0.82 15.55
CA PHE A 148 -1.43 1.02 14.84
C PHE A 148 -1.22 2.48 14.44
N ASP A 149 -2.25 3.11 13.85
CA ASP A 149 -2.19 4.49 13.36
C ASP A 149 -1.99 5.55 14.46
N TRP A 150 -2.23 5.18 15.72
CA TRP A 150 -2.10 6.04 16.89
C TRP A 150 -0.80 5.80 17.66
N GLN A 151 0.02 4.85 17.21
CA GLN A 151 1.29 4.55 17.85
C GLN A 151 2.33 5.67 17.61
N SER A 152 3.34 5.70 18.47
CA SER A 152 4.51 6.57 18.28
C SER A 152 5.37 6.08 17.12
N ALA A 153 6.19 6.97 16.56
CA ALA A 153 7.13 6.61 15.51
C ALA A 153 8.10 5.49 15.93
N SER A 154 8.52 5.46 17.21
CA SER A 154 9.39 4.40 17.74
C SER A 154 8.68 3.06 17.69
N ARG A 155 7.47 2.96 18.24
CA ARG A 155 6.72 1.69 18.25
C ARG A 155 6.39 1.20 16.83
N MET A 156 6.03 2.11 15.93
CA MET A 156 5.87 1.75 14.52
C MET A 156 7.19 1.23 13.94
N THR A 157 8.34 1.87 14.23
CA THR A 157 9.66 1.39 13.79
C THR A 157 9.94 -0.02 14.31
N ASP A 158 9.65 -0.27 15.60
CA ASP A 158 9.86 -1.57 16.24
C ASP A 158 9.02 -2.67 15.56
N GLU A 159 7.74 -2.41 15.27
CA GLU A 159 6.90 -3.37 14.55
C GLU A 159 7.41 -3.65 13.12
N LEU A 160 7.93 -2.63 12.44
CA LEU A 160 8.52 -2.80 11.10
C LEU A 160 9.80 -3.63 11.16
N VAL A 161 10.71 -3.33 12.08
CA VAL A 161 11.97 -4.06 12.25
C VAL A 161 11.68 -5.53 12.62
N GLN A 162 10.81 -5.77 13.59
CA GLN A 162 10.47 -7.13 14.03
C GLN A 162 9.88 -7.97 12.90
N THR A 163 9.04 -7.37 12.04
CA THR A 163 8.46 -8.06 10.89
C THR A 163 9.50 -8.32 9.81
N ASN A 164 10.41 -7.38 9.55
CA ASN A 164 11.53 -7.60 8.64
C ASN A 164 12.39 -8.77 9.12
N GLU A 165 12.80 -8.78 10.40
CA GLU A 165 13.59 -9.86 10.98
C GLU A 165 12.91 -11.22 10.83
N ALA A 166 11.60 -11.30 11.09
CA ALA A 166 10.84 -12.54 10.93
C ALA A 166 10.86 -13.07 9.48
N ILE A 167 10.76 -12.19 8.48
CA ILE A 167 10.81 -12.56 7.06
C ILE A 167 12.24 -12.92 6.65
N GLU A 168 13.20 -12.05 6.95
CA GLU A 168 14.61 -12.15 6.56
C GLU A 168 15.29 -13.38 7.17
N ASN A 169 14.89 -13.78 8.38
CA ASN A 169 15.38 -15.00 9.00
C ASN A 169 15.01 -16.26 8.21
N ILE A 170 13.93 -16.24 7.43
CA ILE A 170 13.49 -17.35 6.60
C ILE A 170 14.11 -17.21 5.20
N THR A 171 13.84 -16.09 4.52
CA THR A 171 14.18 -15.88 3.11
C THR A 171 15.67 -15.61 2.87
N LYS A 172 16.40 -15.18 3.90
CA LYS A 172 17.77 -14.67 3.82
C LYS A 172 17.92 -13.50 2.84
N GLN A 173 16.85 -12.74 2.61
CA GLN A 173 16.82 -11.59 1.72
C GLN A 173 16.21 -10.38 2.42
N GLU A 174 16.90 -9.24 2.32
CA GLU A 174 16.46 -7.95 2.86
C GLU A 174 15.06 -7.56 2.37
N VAL A 175 14.17 -7.22 3.31
CA VAL A 175 12.81 -6.74 3.01
C VAL A 175 12.86 -5.26 2.68
N LYS A 176 12.36 -4.92 1.49
CA LYS A 176 12.41 -3.54 0.95
C LYS A 176 11.05 -2.88 0.85
N LEU A 177 9.97 -3.66 0.93
CA LEU A 177 8.61 -3.21 0.67
C LEU A 177 7.83 -3.17 1.98
N PHE A 178 7.00 -2.15 2.13
CA PHE A 178 6.07 -2.01 3.25
C PHE A 178 4.73 -1.52 2.73
N ARG A 179 3.64 -2.04 3.28
CA ARG A 179 2.31 -1.46 3.08
C ARG A 179 1.73 -1.04 4.43
N PRO A 180 1.30 0.22 4.60
CA PRO A 180 0.63 0.65 5.83
C PRO A 180 -0.65 -0.15 6.12
N PRO A 181 -0.84 -0.69 7.34
CA PRO A 181 -2.13 -1.15 7.82
C PRO A 181 -3.25 -0.15 7.49
N TYR A 182 -4.38 -0.67 7.01
CA TYR A 182 -5.55 0.13 6.62
C TYR A 182 -5.33 1.19 5.52
N GLY A 183 -4.11 1.31 4.98
CA GLY A 183 -3.68 2.39 4.08
C GLY A 183 -3.62 3.76 4.75
N VAL A 184 -3.61 3.82 6.09
CA VAL A 184 -3.55 5.08 6.82
C VAL A 184 -2.10 5.54 6.93
N THR A 185 -1.88 6.82 6.68
CA THR A 185 -0.56 7.46 6.76
C THR A 185 -0.59 8.63 7.71
N ASN A 186 0.52 8.89 8.40
CA ASN A 186 0.62 9.99 9.35
C ASN A 186 2.10 10.38 9.56
N PRO A 187 2.40 11.49 10.26
CA PRO A 187 3.78 11.93 10.49
C PRO A 187 4.66 10.94 11.27
N ASN A 188 4.08 10.16 12.20
CA ASN A 188 4.84 9.16 12.95
C ASN A 188 5.24 7.99 12.04
N LEU A 189 4.32 7.50 11.22
CA LEU A 189 4.59 6.46 10.24
C LEU A 189 5.61 6.94 9.19
N ALA A 190 5.52 8.21 8.78
CA ALA A 190 6.51 8.81 7.88
C ALA A 190 7.94 8.76 8.44
N LYS A 191 8.10 8.93 9.76
CA LYS A 191 9.40 8.80 10.44
C LYS A 191 9.81 7.33 10.49
N ALA A 192 8.92 6.42 10.88
CA ALA A 192 9.22 4.99 10.93
C ALA A 192 9.68 4.43 9.59
N VAL A 193 8.97 4.74 8.49
CA VAL A 193 9.35 4.35 7.11
C VAL A 193 10.71 4.95 6.72
N THR A 194 11.00 6.18 7.15
CA THR A 194 12.32 6.79 6.89
C THR A 194 13.44 6.08 7.65
N ASN A 195 13.18 5.72 8.92
CA ASN A 195 14.16 5.07 9.79
C ASN A 195 14.51 3.65 9.32
N THR A 196 13.54 2.91 8.77
CA THR A 196 13.74 1.55 8.27
C THR A 196 14.17 1.49 6.80
N GLY A 197 14.10 2.59 6.06
CA GLY A 197 14.42 2.62 4.63
C GLY A 197 13.43 1.88 3.73
N LEU A 198 12.31 1.40 4.28
CA LEU A 198 11.29 0.65 3.55
C LEU A 198 10.60 1.53 2.50
N LYS A 199 10.26 0.94 1.36
CA LYS A 199 9.46 1.61 0.32
C LYS A 199 7.99 1.33 0.57
N SER A 200 7.23 2.41 0.81
CA SER A 200 5.78 2.30 0.97
C SER A 200 5.10 1.96 -0.35
N ILE A 201 4.18 1.00 -0.30
CA ILE A 201 3.35 0.54 -1.40
C ILE A 201 1.88 0.76 -1.02
N GLY A 202 1.17 1.53 -1.84
CA GLY A 202 -0.27 1.69 -1.75
C GLY A 202 -0.98 0.80 -2.77
N TRP A 203 -2.05 1.32 -3.36
CA TRP A 203 -2.82 0.65 -4.40
C TRP A 203 -3.58 1.66 -5.25
N SER A 204 -3.96 1.26 -6.46
CA SER A 204 -4.86 2.02 -7.34
C SER A 204 -6.24 1.39 -7.41
N LEU A 205 -6.35 0.07 -7.21
CA LEU A 205 -7.61 -0.66 -7.21
C LEU A 205 -7.75 -1.45 -5.90
N ARG A 206 -8.78 -1.10 -5.13
CA ARG A 206 -9.19 -1.82 -3.92
C ARG A 206 -10.37 -2.74 -4.24
N SER A 207 -10.17 -4.06 -4.11
CA SER A 207 -11.20 -5.06 -4.41
C SER A 207 -12.41 -4.96 -3.47
N MET A 208 -12.15 -4.71 -2.18
CA MET A 208 -13.11 -4.86 -1.07
C MET A 208 -13.53 -6.32 -0.83
N ASP A 209 -12.65 -7.26 -1.14
CA ASP A 209 -12.79 -8.69 -0.87
C ASP A 209 -13.04 -9.00 0.61
N THR A 210 -12.48 -8.22 1.54
CA THR A 210 -12.68 -8.40 2.99
C THR A 210 -14.13 -8.28 3.46
N ILE A 211 -14.99 -7.64 2.68
CA ILE A 211 -16.43 -7.47 2.97
C ILE A 211 -17.33 -8.10 1.90
N ALA A 212 -16.74 -8.75 0.91
CA ALA A 212 -17.49 -9.33 -0.21
C ALA A 212 -18.25 -10.57 0.27
N LYS A 213 -19.51 -10.68 -0.18
CA LYS A 213 -20.39 -11.83 0.10
C LYS A 213 -20.66 -12.69 -1.14
N SER A 214 -20.29 -12.20 -2.32
CA SER A 214 -20.54 -12.84 -3.60
C SER A 214 -19.27 -12.82 -4.43
N GLU A 215 -18.86 -14.00 -4.89
CA GLU A 215 -17.71 -14.21 -5.78
C GLU A 215 -17.91 -13.51 -7.13
N SER A 216 -19.10 -13.64 -7.71
CA SER A 216 -19.41 -13.05 -9.02
C SER A 216 -19.42 -11.52 -8.97
N GLU A 217 -20.01 -10.93 -7.93
CA GLU A 217 -20.02 -9.48 -7.75
C GLU A 217 -18.61 -8.92 -7.52
N LEU A 218 -17.79 -9.61 -6.72
CA LEU A 218 -16.40 -9.22 -6.48
C LEU A 218 -15.59 -9.27 -7.79
N LEU A 219 -15.70 -10.37 -8.54
CA LEU A 219 -15.03 -10.54 -9.81
C LEU A 219 -15.44 -9.47 -10.82
N GLU A 220 -16.74 -9.25 -11.02
CA GLU A 220 -17.26 -8.24 -11.95
C GLU A 220 -16.76 -6.84 -11.57
N LYS A 221 -16.82 -6.51 -10.27
CA LYS A 221 -16.34 -5.22 -9.77
C LYS A 221 -14.88 -4.98 -10.10
N ILE A 222 -14.01 -5.96 -9.86
CA ILE A 222 -12.57 -5.84 -10.17
C ILE A 222 -12.40 -5.67 -11.69
N LEU A 223 -13.02 -6.54 -12.49
CA LEU A 223 -12.92 -6.52 -13.94
C LEU A 223 -13.48 -5.23 -14.58
N LYS A 224 -14.46 -4.57 -13.96
CA LYS A 224 -15.01 -3.29 -14.43
C LYS A 224 -14.09 -2.12 -14.15
N GLN A 225 -13.28 -2.19 -13.09
CA GLN A 225 -12.45 -1.08 -12.62
C GLN A 225 -11.00 -1.18 -13.06
N VAL A 226 -10.51 -2.38 -13.36
CA VAL A 226 -9.10 -2.64 -13.68
C VAL A 226 -8.61 -1.85 -14.90
N LYS A 227 -7.47 -1.19 -14.71
CA LYS A 227 -6.76 -0.41 -15.71
C LYS A 227 -5.30 -0.86 -15.77
N ALA A 228 -4.65 -0.46 -16.87
CA ALA A 228 -3.22 -0.62 -17.00
C ALA A 228 -2.47 0.00 -15.80
N ARG A 229 -1.43 -0.70 -15.35
CA ARG A 229 -0.54 -0.34 -14.26
C ARG A 229 -1.15 -0.43 -12.87
N ASP A 230 -2.34 -1.02 -12.75
CA ASP A 230 -2.98 -1.15 -11.46
C ASP A 230 -2.16 -2.03 -10.50
N ILE A 231 -2.06 -1.54 -9.26
CA ILE A 231 -1.70 -2.35 -8.10
C ILE A 231 -3.02 -2.71 -7.44
N ILE A 232 -3.39 -4.00 -7.55
CA ILE A 232 -4.66 -4.55 -7.09
C ILE A 232 -4.48 -5.07 -5.66
N LEU A 233 -5.21 -4.48 -4.72
CA LEU A 233 -5.24 -4.90 -3.32
C LEU A 233 -6.26 -6.03 -3.10
N LEU A 234 -5.75 -7.18 -2.67
CA LEU A 234 -6.46 -8.39 -2.27
C LEU A 234 -5.94 -8.85 -0.90
N HIS A 235 -6.58 -9.86 -0.30
CA HIS A 235 -6.19 -10.45 0.98
C HIS A 235 -6.19 -11.97 0.87
N ASP A 236 -5.07 -12.61 1.20
CA ASP A 236 -4.89 -14.07 1.12
C ASP A 236 -5.40 -14.81 2.37
N ARG A 237 -6.10 -14.11 3.28
CA ARG A 237 -6.95 -14.70 4.31
C ARG A 237 -8.40 -14.91 3.89
N CYS A 238 -8.81 -14.34 2.75
CA CYS A 238 -10.20 -14.33 2.30
C CYS A 238 -10.49 -15.50 1.35
N ALA A 239 -11.40 -16.40 1.73
CA ALA A 239 -11.79 -17.54 0.89
C ALA A 239 -12.37 -17.09 -0.46
N VAL A 240 -13.19 -16.04 -0.47
CA VAL A 240 -13.76 -15.44 -1.69
C VAL A 240 -12.65 -15.00 -2.66
N THR A 241 -11.51 -14.51 -2.15
CA THR A 241 -10.37 -14.10 -2.97
C THR A 241 -9.73 -15.29 -3.65
N ALA A 242 -9.47 -16.37 -2.91
CA ALA A 242 -8.93 -17.60 -3.48
C ALA A 242 -9.88 -18.21 -4.52
N ALA A 243 -11.20 -18.17 -4.27
CA ALA A 243 -12.22 -18.71 -5.17
C ALA A 243 -12.27 -17.99 -6.52
N ILE A 244 -12.22 -16.64 -6.53
CA ILE A 244 -12.30 -15.86 -7.78
C ILE A 244 -10.98 -15.78 -8.54
N LEU A 245 -9.84 -16.08 -7.90
CA LEU A 245 -8.52 -15.82 -8.46
C LEU A 245 -8.27 -16.50 -9.82
N PRO A 246 -8.65 -17.77 -10.05
CA PRO A 246 -8.47 -18.43 -11.34
C PRO A 246 -9.21 -17.70 -12.48
N ASP A 247 -10.49 -17.36 -12.27
CA ASP A 247 -11.30 -16.67 -13.27
C ASP A 247 -10.86 -15.23 -13.48
N LEU A 248 -10.46 -14.54 -12.40
CA LEU A 248 -9.86 -13.21 -12.48
C LEU A 248 -8.61 -13.22 -13.37
N ILE A 249 -7.68 -14.14 -13.12
CA ILE A 249 -6.46 -14.28 -13.92
C ILE A 249 -6.80 -14.58 -15.39
N LYS A 250 -7.70 -15.52 -15.62
CA LYS A 250 -8.13 -15.92 -16.97
C LYS A 250 -8.71 -14.74 -17.75
N GLU A 251 -9.62 -13.97 -17.15
CA GLU A 251 -10.24 -12.81 -17.79
C GLU A 251 -9.25 -11.66 -18.00
N LEU A 252 -8.30 -11.45 -17.08
CA LEU A 252 -7.23 -10.46 -17.26
C LEU A 252 -6.29 -10.84 -18.41
N LYS A 253 -5.87 -12.12 -18.49
CA LYS A 253 -5.09 -12.65 -19.62
C LYS A 253 -5.83 -12.47 -20.94
N LYS A 254 -7.13 -12.78 -21.00
CA LYS A 254 -7.99 -12.57 -22.18
C LYS A 254 -8.05 -11.10 -22.64
N ARG A 255 -7.91 -10.17 -21.70
CA ARG A 255 -7.85 -8.71 -21.97
C ARG A 255 -6.44 -8.20 -22.27
N ASN A 256 -5.47 -9.11 -22.44
CA ASN A 256 -4.06 -8.86 -22.69
C ASN A 256 -3.32 -8.14 -21.55
N TYR A 257 -3.72 -8.40 -20.30
CA TYR A 257 -2.93 -7.96 -19.15
C TYR A 257 -1.78 -8.93 -18.86
N SER A 258 -0.60 -8.37 -18.59
CA SER A 258 0.53 -9.08 -18.01
C SER A 258 0.66 -8.81 -16.52
N PHE A 259 1.32 -9.70 -15.80
CA PHE A 259 1.45 -9.64 -14.34
C PHE A 259 2.88 -9.31 -13.95
N ALA A 260 3.03 -8.45 -12.94
CA ALA A 260 4.30 -8.13 -12.30
C ALA A 260 4.22 -8.35 -10.80
N SER A 261 5.35 -8.71 -10.21
CA SER A 261 5.63 -8.45 -8.80
C SER A 261 6.33 -7.10 -8.66
N LEU A 262 6.22 -6.52 -7.46
CA LEU A 262 6.77 -5.20 -7.12
C LEU A 262 8.26 -5.25 -6.79
#